data_AF-A0A1F8PSH6-F1
#
_entry.id   AF-A0A1F8PSH6-F1
#
_cell.length_a   1.000
_cell.length_b   1.000
_cell.length_c   1.000
_cell.angle_alpha   90.00
_cell.angle_beta   90.00
_cell.angle_gamma   90.00
#
_symmetry.space_group_name_H-M   'P 1'
#
loop_
_entity.id
_entity.type
_entity.pdbx_description
1 polymer ?
#
loop_
_entity_poly.entity_id
_entity_poly.type
_entity_poly.pdbx_seq_one_letter_code
_entity_poly.pdbx_strand_id
1 'polypeptide(L)'
;MKIQITSLLQVLAIIMVVLVINACNLEASKPTPTPVPSPIAPPPAPVSIQHQSIPIELPSEDSLTFGDQDTSPYAYRKIAPDGDRFLKGWFERPFNANTMDTYYPYLDILQVTIYQDAVWYFGTLQIKGTDEAQGFPATYGIELDHAPYGRGDYLILASTPAKGAWNTAGVQVWADNNHDVGNELIITSDPPQTGDGFEYLVFDEDEGGDPDMAWSRVVEPNTIQIAFKKSLLAGDTRLLVSAWAGMDKLTPAWFDLNDHFTHEQAGAADPGYPLFYPIKELDKIDNTCWMAIGFAASGGEPGLCPTYIPKEIGPTVAPPPPQQPPPPVPR
;
A
#
# COMPACT_ATOMS: atom_id res chain seq x y z
N MET A 1 -74.03 14.57 30.45
CA MET A 1 -72.59 14.35 30.74
C MET A 1 -71.89 15.71 30.81
N LYS A 2 -72.00 16.41 31.95
CA LYS A 2 -71.50 17.80 32.13
C LYS A 2 -71.00 18.08 33.56
N ILE A 3 -70.68 17.03 34.33
CA ILE A 3 -70.41 17.13 35.79
C ILE A 3 -68.98 16.73 36.17
N GLN A 4 -68.10 16.32 35.24
CA GLN A 4 -66.77 15.80 35.57
C GLN A 4 -65.58 16.76 35.30
N ILE A 5 -65.80 17.99 34.82
CA ILE A 5 -64.70 18.89 34.42
C ILE A 5 -64.31 19.91 35.52
N THR A 6 -65.22 20.23 36.44
CA THR A 6 -64.98 21.25 37.47
C THR A 6 -64.05 20.80 38.60
N SER A 7 -63.95 19.49 38.87
CA SER A 7 -63.10 18.95 39.95
C SER A 7 -61.62 18.89 39.57
N LEU A 8 -61.28 18.86 38.28
CA LEU A 8 -59.89 18.74 37.83
C LEU A 8 -59.17 20.10 37.85
N LEU A 9 -59.86 21.19 37.52
CA LEU A 9 -59.31 22.55 37.58
C LEU A 9 -59.02 23.01 39.02
N GLN A 10 -59.82 22.60 40.00
CA GLN A 10 -59.58 22.95 41.40
C GLN A 10 -58.35 22.24 41.97
N VAL A 11 -58.08 20.99 41.57
CA VAL A 11 -56.88 20.26 41.99
C VAL A 11 -55.61 20.84 41.34
N LEU A 12 -55.68 21.25 40.07
CA LEU A 12 -54.55 21.84 39.37
C LEU A 12 -54.16 23.22 39.92
N ALA A 13 -55.15 24.03 40.32
CA ALA A 13 -54.92 25.34 40.91
C ALA A 13 -54.26 25.25 42.30
N ILE A 14 -54.62 24.25 43.11
CA ILE A 14 -54.01 24.03 44.44
C ILE A 14 -52.56 23.55 44.32
N ILE A 15 -52.23 22.70 43.33
CA ILE A 15 -50.85 22.23 43.09
C ILE A 15 -49.93 23.38 42.63
N MET A 16 -50.44 24.29 41.79
CA MET A 16 -49.70 25.50 41.38
C MET A 16 -49.42 26.45 42.55
N VAL A 17 -50.35 26.60 43.50
CA VAL A 17 -50.16 27.50 44.65
C VAL A 17 -49.16 26.92 45.67
N VAL A 18 -49.09 25.59 45.85
CA VAL A 18 -48.11 24.96 46.74
C VAL A 18 -46.68 25.02 46.19
N LEU A 19 -46.50 25.05 44.86
CA LEU A 19 -45.18 25.17 44.23
C LEU A 19 -44.57 26.59 44.33
N VAL A 20 -45.38 27.64 44.44
CA VAL A 20 -44.88 29.02 44.53
C VAL A 20 -44.38 29.38 45.93
N ILE A 21 -44.89 28.74 46.99
CA ILE A 21 -44.54 29.09 48.38
C ILE A 21 -43.18 28.48 48.81
N ASN A 22 -42.68 27.44 48.14
CA ASN A 22 -41.37 26.85 48.43
C ASN A 22 -40.16 27.58 47.79
N ALA A 23 -40.38 28.64 47.00
CA ALA A 23 -39.30 29.35 46.32
C ALA A 23 -38.70 30.53 47.10
N CYS A 24 -39.20 30.86 48.30
CA CYS A 24 -38.80 32.08 49.03
C CYS A 24 -38.03 31.86 50.34
N ASN A 25 -37.40 30.70 50.54
CA ASN A 25 -36.61 30.44 51.76
C ASN A 25 -35.20 29.90 51.48
N LEU A 26 -34.53 30.39 50.43
CA LEU A 26 -33.08 30.26 50.33
C LEU A 26 -32.41 31.48 50.97
N GLU A 27 -31.78 31.25 52.12
CA GLU A 27 -30.84 32.18 52.73
C GLU A 27 -29.77 32.59 51.70
N ALA A 28 -29.62 33.90 51.50
CA ALA A 28 -28.59 34.45 50.63
C ALA A 28 -27.20 34.19 51.22
N SER A 29 -26.55 33.11 50.75
CA SER A 29 -25.15 32.88 51.03
C SER A 29 -24.32 34.00 50.39
N LYS A 30 -23.48 34.63 51.22
CA LYS A 30 -22.57 35.71 50.85
C LYS A 30 -21.65 35.23 49.70
N PRO A 31 -21.50 35.96 48.58
CA PRO A 31 -20.68 35.49 47.47
C PRO A 31 -19.22 35.41 47.91
N THR A 32 -18.69 34.20 47.96
CA THR A 32 -17.25 33.93 48.04
C THR A 32 -16.61 34.51 46.78
N PRO A 33 -15.54 35.31 46.87
CA PRO A 33 -14.85 35.80 45.67
C PRO A 33 -14.30 34.60 44.89
N THR A 34 -14.84 34.39 43.69
CA THR A 34 -14.32 33.41 42.73
C THR A 34 -12.86 33.76 42.44
N PRO A 35 -11.89 32.87 42.68
CA PRO A 35 -10.52 33.12 42.26
C PRO A 35 -10.50 33.27 40.74
N VAL A 36 -9.92 34.37 40.26
CA VAL A 36 -9.67 34.60 38.84
C VAL A 36 -8.82 33.42 38.35
N PRO A 37 -9.25 32.66 37.33
CA PRO A 37 -8.43 31.58 36.79
C PRO A 37 -7.11 32.18 36.31
N SER A 38 -6.00 31.61 36.77
CA SER A 38 -4.67 31.96 36.27
C SER A 38 -4.63 31.82 34.75
N PRO A 39 -3.87 32.66 34.03
CA PRO A 39 -3.71 32.53 32.59
C PRO A 39 -3.26 31.09 32.28
N ILE A 40 -4.01 30.41 31.40
CA ILE A 40 -3.60 29.12 30.85
C ILE A 40 -2.24 29.36 30.19
N ALA A 41 -1.21 28.63 30.61
CA ALA A 41 0.10 28.72 30.00
C ALA A 41 -0.04 28.48 28.48
N PRO A 42 0.64 29.27 27.62
CA PRO A 42 0.60 29.02 26.19
C PRO A 42 1.00 27.56 25.92
N PRO A 43 0.39 26.91 24.92
CA PRO A 43 0.77 25.55 24.53
C PRO A 43 2.29 25.46 24.38
N PRO A 44 2.92 24.36 24.80
CA PRO A 44 4.34 24.14 24.53
C PRO A 44 4.59 24.36 23.04
N ALA A 45 5.68 25.05 22.69
CA ALA A 45 6.09 25.14 21.30
C ALA A 45 6.30 23.72 20.75
N PRO A 46 5.89 23.43 19.50
CA PRO A 46 6.16 22.13 18.90
C PRO A 46 7.65 21.83 18.97
N VAL A 47 7.99 20.64 19.46
CA VAL A 47 9.38 20.19 19.54
C VAL A 47 9.87 19.99 18.11
N SER A 48 10.90 20.73 17.70
CA SER A 48 11.56 20.47 16.43
C SER A 48 12.28 19.14 16.52
N ILE A 49 11.88 18.18 15.69
CA ILE A 49 12.58 16.90 15.56
C ILE A 49 13.94 17.17 14.90
N GLN A 50 15.00 16.58 15.46
CA GLN A 50 16.34 16.65 14.88
C GLN A 50 16.73 15.28 14.35
N HIS A 51 16.75 15.18 13.03
CA HIS A 51 17.18 13.99 12.31
C HIS A 51 18.68 13.75 12.50
N GLN A 52 19.04 12.51 12.83
CA GLN A 52 20.42 12.09 13.06
C GLN A 52 20.96 11.23 11.91
N SER A 53 20.08 10.58 11.17
CA SER A 53 20.40 9.69 10.07
C SER A 53 19.48 9.97 8.89
N ILE A 54 20.01 10.66 7.88
CA ILE A 54 19.32 10.94 6.63
C ILE A 54 19.99 10.13 5.53
N PRO A 55 19.25 9.45 4.63
CA PRO A 55 19.85 8.77 3.50
C PRO A 55 20.63 9.76 2.62
N ILE A 56 21.69 9.28 1.99
CA ILE A 56 22.54 10.08 1.10
C ILE A 56 22.18 9.76 -0.36
N GLU A 57 23.18 9.51 -1.21
CA GLU A 57 22.97 9.02 -2.56
C GLU A 57 22.94 7.50 -2.62
N LEU A 58 22.29 6.99 -3.67
CA LEU A 58 22.24 5.58 -3.96
C LEU A 58 23.67 5.02 -4.17
N PRO A 59 23.94 3.80 -3.70
CA PRO A 59 25.11 3.02 -4.12
C PRO A 59 25.22 2.91 -5.65
N SER A 60 26.44 2.67 -6.16
CA SER A 60 26.68 2.54 -7.61
C SER A 60 26.12 1.24 -8.20
N GLU A 61 26.06 0.19 -7.39
CA GLU A 61 25.57 -1.13 -7.79
C GLU A 61 24.20 -1.37 -7.15
N ASP A 62 23.25 -1.84 -7.95
CA ASP A 62 21.98 -2.32 -7.45
C ASP A 62 22.09 -3.73 -6.87
N SER A 63 21.17 -4.06 -5.97
CA SER A 63 20.99 -5.42 -5.46
C SER A 63 20.07 -6.25 -6.34
N LEU A 64 19.14 -5.59 -7.03
CA LEU A 64 18.10 -6.20 -7.83
C LEU A 64 17.49 -5.12 -8.74
N THR A 65 17.26 -5.44 -10.02
CA THR A 65 16.43 -4.66 -10.93
C THR A 65 15.46 -5.58 -11.66
N PHE A 66 14.20 -5.17 -11.77
CA PHE A 66 13.18 -5.87 -12.53
C PHE A 66 12.17 -4.90 -13.12
N GLY A 67 11.65 -5.26 -14.30
CA GLY A 67 10.68 -4.46 -15.03
C GLY A 67 9.25 -4.85 -14.68
N ASP A 68 8.35 -3.93 -14.98
CA ASP A 68 6.91 -4.12 -14.95
C ASP A 68 6.30 -3.80 -16.34
N GLN A 69 5.00 -3.97 -16.50
CA GLN A 69 4.34 -3.87 -17.79
C GLN A 69 3.98 -2.42 -18.15
N ASP A 70 4.62 -1.86 -19.18
CA ASP A 70 4.26 -0.51 -19.67
C ASP A 70 2.87 -0.51 -20.33
N THR A 71 1.87 0.06 -19.67
CA THR A 71 0.49 0.18 -20.17
C THR A 71 0.32 1.28 -21.20
N SER A 72 1.17 2.31 -21.18
CA SER A 72 1.03 3.50 -22.02
C SER A 72 0.89 3.24 -23.54
N PRO A 73 1.56 2.25 -24.18
CA PRO A 73 1.42 2.01 -25.61
C PRO A 73 0.03 1.51 -25.99
N TYR A 74 -0.77 1.05 -25.03
CA TYR A 74 -2.10 0.46 -25.22
C TYR A 74 -3.22 1.28 -24.57
N ALA A 75 -2.90 2.31 -23.79
CA ALA A 75 -3.87 3.14 -23.09
C ALA A 75 -4.95 3.73 -24.01
N TYR A 76 -4.61 4.15 -25.23
CA TYR A 76 -5.59 4.66 -26.21
C TYR A 76 -6.63 3.61 -26.65
N ARG A 77 -6.34 2.33 -26.45
CA ARG A 77 -7.25 1.20 -26.72
C ARG A 77 -8.04 0.79 -25.48
N LYS A 78 -7.78 1.42 -24.32
CA LYS A 78 -8.38 1.09 -23.03
C LYS A 78 -8.05 -0.33 -22.57
N ILE A 79 -6.78 -0.70 -22.71
CA ILE A 79 -6.27 -2.03 -22.39
C ILE A 79 -4.95 -1.86 -21.65
N ALA A 80 -4.75 -2.68 -20.62
CA ALA A 80 -3.44 -3.00 -20.07
C ALA A 80 -3.14 -4.48 -20.31
N PRO A 81 -2.31 -4.83 -21.32
CA PRO A 81 -2.07 -6.22 -21.67
C PRO A 81 -1.17 -6.90 -20.64
N ASP A 82 -1.45 -8.16 -20.31
CA ASP A 82 -0.56 -9.11 -19.61
C ASP A 82 -0.11 -8.83 -18.16
N GLY A 83 -0.30 -7.62 -17.63
CA GLY A 83 0.00 -7.27 -16.22
C GLY A 83 -1.13 -7.60 -15.23
N ASP A 84 -2.41 -7.43 -15.64
CA ASP A 84 -3.54 -7.64 -14.73
C ASP A 84 -3.85 -9.14 -14.53
N ARG A 85 -3.51 -9.66 -13.35
CA ARG A 85 -3.81 -11.03 -12.90
C ARG A 85 -4.50 -10.97 -11.55
N PHE A 86 -5.77 -10.55 -11.56
CA PHE A 86 -6.61 -10.37 -10.36
C PHE A 86 -6.53 -11.52 -9.35
N LEU A 87 -6.60 -12.78 -9.81
CA LEU A 87 -6.57 -13.95 -8.93
C LEU A 87 -5.22 -14.17 -8.23
N LYS A 88 -4.18 -13.41 -8.57
CA LYS A 88 -2.83 -13.49 -7.99
C LYS A 88 -2.40 -12.19 -7.32
N GLY A 89 -3.31 -11.23 -7.13
CA GLY A 89 -2.97 -9.93 -6.57
C GLY A 89 -1.97 -9.12 -7.41
N TRP A 90 -1.87 -9.39 -8.73
CA TRP A 90 -1.11 -8.53 -9.64
C TRP A 90 -2.09 -7.66 -10.42
N PHE A 91 -1.90 -6.36 -10.33
CA PHE A 91 -2.81 -5.35 -10.83
C PHE A 91 -2.05 -4.45 -11.77
N GLU A 92 -2.61 -4.27 -12.96
CA GLU A 92 -2.11 -3.32 -13.95
C GLU A 92 -3.30 -2.42 -14.31
N ARG A 93 -3.65 -1.53 -13.38
CA ARG A 93 -4.90 -0.75 -13.42
C ARG A 93 -4.69 0.77 -13.28
N PRO A 94 -3.78 1.40 -14.05
CA PRO A 94 -3.58 2.86 -14.05
C PRO A 94 -4.70 3.59 -14.81
N PHE A 95 -5.96 3.24 -14.58
CA PHE A 95 -7.15 3.80 -15.23
C PHE A 95 -8.25 4.13 -14.22
N ASN A 96 -9.23 4.93 -14.66
CA ASN A 96 -10.47 5.13 -13.94
C ASN A 96 -11.45 3.96 -14.08
N ALA A 97 -12.25 3.75 -13.04
CA ALA A 97 -13.33 2.78 -13.00
C ALA A 97 -14.34 2.91 -14.16
N ASN A 98 -14.88 1.77 -14.59
CA ASN A 98 -15.99 1.54 -15.51
C ASN A 98 -15.81 1.95 -16.97
N THR A 99 -14.95 2.91 -17.29
CA THR A 99 -14.82 3.43 -18.66
C THR A 99 -13.42 3.30 -19.23
N MET A 100 -12.39 3.24 -18.37
CA MET A 100 -10.97 3.21 -18.73
C MET A 100 -10.61 4.24 -19.81
N ASP A 101 -11.27 5.40 -19.79
CA ASP A 101 -11.03 6.50 -20.73
C ASP A 101 -10.05 7.54 -20.20
N THR A 102 -9.73 7.46 -18.91
CA THR A 102 -8.65 8.23 -18.29
C THR A 102 -7.54 7.28 -17.88
N TYR A 103 -6.33 7.53 -18.39
CA TYR A 103 -5.11 6.83 -18.02
C TYR A 103 -4.26 7.74 -17.12
N TYR A 104 -3.68 7.17 -16.07
CA TYR A 104 -2.91 7.86 -15.04
C TYR A 104 -1.44 7.43 -15.08
N PRO A 105 -0.58 8.12 -15.86
CA PRO A 105 0.81 7.71 -16.02
C PRO A 105 1.65 7.82 -14.75
N TYR A 106 1.17 8.53 -13.72
CA TYR A 106 1.83 8.60 -12.42
C TYR A 106 1.53 7.39 -11.52
N LEU A 107 0.70 6.44 -11.98
CA LEU A 107 0.46 5.16 -11.33
C LEU A 107 1.18 4.00 -12.03
N ASP A 108 1.47 4.13 -13.32
CA ASP A 108 2.08 3.09 -14.17
C ASP A 108 3.57 2.90 -13.82
N ILE A 109 3.90 1.81 -13.13
CA ILE A 109 5.24 1.41 -12.75
C ILE A 109 5.91 0.76 -13.96
N LEU A 110 7.14 1.17 -14.26
CA LEU A 110 7.91 0.59 -15.37
C LEU A 110 9.01 -0.34 -14.91
N GLN A 111 9.63 0.02 -13.78
CA GLN A 111 10.80 -0.68 -13.27
C GLN A 111 10.93 -0.42 -11.78
N VAL A 112 11.35 -1.46 -11.07
CA VAL A 112 11.78 -1.38 -9.69
C VAL A 112 13.24 -1.76 -9.63
N THR A 113 14.02 -0.93 -8.94
CA THR A 113 15.40 -1.25 -8.59
C THR A 113 15.55 -1.14 -7.08
N ILE A 114 16.27 -2.08 -6.48
CA ILE A 114 16.59 -2.07 -5.05
C ILE A 114 18.08 -1.85 -4.88
N TYR A 115 18.43 -0.85 -4.07
CA TYR A 115 19.79 -0.63 -3.60
C TYR A 115 19.89 -0.89 -2.11
N GLN A 116 21.11 -1.09 -1.63
CA GLN A 116 21.35 -1.16 -0.19
C GLN A 116 22.76 -0.68 0.16
N ASP A 117 22.90 -0.04 1.31
CA ASP A 117 24.19 0.29 1.91
C ASP A 117 24.33 -0.33 3.31
N ALA A 118 25.20 0.19 4.18
CA ALA A 118 25.37 -0.33 5.53
C ALA A 118 24.17 -0.09 6.46
N VAL A 119 23.33 0.91 6.17
CA VAL A 119 22.24 1.40 7.03
C VAL A 119 20.88 1.26 6.36
N TRP A 120 20.80 1.46 5.04
CA TRP A 120 19.56 1.64 4.30
C TRP A 120 19.35 0.54 3.26
N TYR A 121 18.08 0.21 3.06
CA TYR A 121 17.57 -0.24 1.76
C TYR A 121 16.95 0.95 1.04
N PHE A 122 16.98 0.92 -0.29
CA PHE A 122 16.34 1.91 -1.15
C PHE A 122 15.51 1.18 -2.20
N GLY A 123 14.19 1.37 -2.17
CA GLY A 123 13.32 1.06 -3.29
C GLY A 123 13.25 2.24 -4.24
N THR A 124 13.57 2.05 -5.51
CA THR A 124 13.37 3.06 -6.54
C THR A 124 12.38 2.56 -7.58
N LEU A 125 11.29 3.30 -7.74
CA LEU A 125 10.21 3.02 -8.68
C LEU A 125 10.33 4.01 -9.82
N GLN A 126 10.62 3.52 -11.03
CA GLN A 126 10.53 4.31 -12.24
C GLN A 126 9.06 4.36 -12.67
N ILE A 127 8.47 5.55 -12.65
CA ILE A 127 7.06 5.77 -12.99
C ILE A 127 6.97 6.34 -14.40
N LYS A 128 5.93 5.95 -15.15
CA LYS A 128 5.79 6.34 -16.55
C LYS A 128 5.75 7.85 -16.75
N GLY A 129 5.03 8.57 -15.89
CA GLY A 129 4.81 9.99 -16.05
C GLY A 129 4.33 10.69 -14.79
N THR A 130 3.84 11.91 -15.00
CA THR A 130 3.30 12.80 -13.97
C THR A 130 1.84 13.11 -14.27
N ASP A 131 1.14 13.74 -13.33
CA ASP A 131 -0.13 14.38 -13.63
C ASP A 131 0.03 15.65 -14.50
N GLU A 132 -1.08 16.31 -14.82
CA GLU A 132 -1.07 17.56 -15.60
C GLU A 132 -0.28 18.69 -14.91
N ALA A 133 -0.21 18.67 -13.58
CA ALA A 133 0.54 19.64 -12.76
C ALA A 133 2.02 19.24 -12.57
N GLN A 134 2.49 18.20 -13.26
CA GLN A 134 3.85 17.66 -13.13
C GLN A 134 4.18 17.09 -11.73
N GLY A 135 3.17 16.65 -11.00
CA GLY A 135 3.26 16.02 -9.68
C GLY A 135 2.99 14.51 -9.70
N PHE A 136 3.02 13.93 -8.49
CA PHE A 136 2.82 12.51 -8.19
C PHE A 136 1.70 12.38 -7.13
N PRO A 137 0.43 12.60 -7.50
CA PRO A 137 -0.70 12.69 -6.56
C PRO A 137 -1.23 11.29 -6.16
N ALA A 138 -0.32 10.39 -5.79
CA ALA A 138 -0.62 9.01 -5.42
C ALA A 138 0.22 8.56 -4.22
N THR A 139 -0.08 7.38 -3.72
CA THR A 139 0.71 6.67 -2.72
C THR A 139 1.60 5.64 -3.43
N TYR A 140 2.87 5.58 -3.06
CA TYR A 140 3.84 4.64 -3.59
C TYR A 140 4.34 3.74 -2.46
N GLY A 141 4.50 2.44 -2.73
CA GLY A 141 4.76 1.45 -1.70
C GLY A 141 5.90 0.51 -2.04
N ILE A 142 6.59 0.04 -1.00
CA ILE A 142 7.43 -1.16 -1.02
C ILE A 142 6.88 -2.12 0.03
N GLU A 143 6.50 -3.31 -0.42
CA GLU A 143 6.07 -4.42 0.42
C GLU A 143 7.22 -5.42 0.56
N LEU A 144 7.42 -5.93 1.77
CA LEU A 144 8.51 -6.83 2.13
C LEU A 144 7.96 -8.07 2.85
N ASP A 145 8.40 -9.24 2.42
CA ASP A 145 8.21 -10.52 3.12
C ASP A 145 9.61 -11.05 3.44
N HIS A 146 10.00 -10.97 4.71
CA HIS A 146 11.30 -11.41 5.19
C HIS A 146 11.37 -12.90 5.54
N ALA A 147 10.25 -13.61 5.45
CA ALA A 147 10.15 -15.03 5.72
C ALA A 147 9.57 -15.80 4.52
N PRO A 148 10.09 -15.55 3.30
CA PRO A 148 9.43 -15.69 1.98
C PRO A 148 8.31 -16.75 1.90
N TYR A 149 7.20 -16.53 2.61
CA TYR A 149 6.06 -17.45 2.70
C TYR A 149 4.84 -16.91 1.95
N GLY A 150 4.96 -15.72 1.37
CA GLY A 150 3.97 -15.07 0.52
C GLY A 150 3.01 -14.14 1.23
N ARG A 151 3.27 -13.77 2.49
CA ARG A 151 2.54 -12.67 3.15
C ARG A 151 3.54 -11.62 3.57
N GLY A 152 3.22 -10.35 3.32
CA GLY A 152 4.10 -9.26 3.67
C GLY A 152 4.20 -9.08 5.18
N ASP A 153 5.40 -8.84 5.68
CA ASP A 153 5.66 -8.52 7.09
C ASP A 153 5.81 -7.01 7.31
N TYR A 154 6.25 -6.28 6.28
CA TYR A 154 6.34 -4.81 6.31
C TYR A 154 5.84 -4.16 5.03
N LEU A 155 5.23 -3.00 5.20
CA LEU A 155 4.81 -2.12 4.12
C LEU A 155 5.30 -0.69 4.38
N ILE A 156 6.08 -0.16 3.45
CA ILE A 156 6.56 1.22 3.50
C ILE A 156 5.81 2.01 2.45
N LEU A 157 5.05 3.02 2.85
CA LEU A 157 4.26 3.89 1.97
C LEU A 157 4.84 5.30 1.94
N ALA A 158 4.76 5.95 0.79
CA ALA A 158 5.08 7.35 0.58
C ALA A 158 3.92 8.03 -0.16
N SER A 159 3.16 8.85 0.55
CA SER A 159 2.00 9.58 0.03
C SER A 159 2.44 10.92 -0.55
N THR A 160 2.19 11.14 -1.84
CA THR A 160 2.50 12.40 -2.54
C THR A 160 3.94 12.89 -2.34
N PRO A 161 4.96 12.04 -2.59
CA PRO A 161 6.35 12.35 -2.27
C PRO A 161 6.84 13.63 -2.96
N ALA A 162 7.62 14.43 -2.22
CA ALA A 162 8.13 15.70 -2.72
C ALA A 162 9.38 15.54 -3.60
N LYS A 163 9.55 16.45 -4.56
CA LYS A 163 10.75 16.52 -5.42
C LYS A 163 11.97 17.03 -4.65
N GLY A 164 13.13 16.46 -4.96
CA GLY A 164 14.42 16.96 -4.49
C GLY A 164 14.96 16.20 -3.29
N ALA A 165 15.02 16.86 -2.13
CA ALA A 165 15.66 16.30 -0.94
C ALA A 165 14.83 15.18 -0.29
N TRP A 166 15.53 14.26 0.39
CA TRP A 166 14.90 13.29 1.27
C TRP A 166 14.06 13.99 2.34
N ASN A 167 12.84 13.50 2.51
CA ASN A 167 11.91 13.97 3.54
C ASN A 167 11.07 12.78 4.04
N THR A 168 10.48 12.95 5.21
CA THR A 168 9.64 11.97 5.90
C THR A 168 8.15 12.27 5.72
N ALA A 169 7.79 13.43 5.17
CA ALA A 169 6.41 13.83 4.94
C ALA A 169 5.70 12.82 4.02
N GLY A 170 4.49 12.41 4.40
CA GLY A 170 3.72 11.35 3.75
C GLY A 170 4.28 9.94 3.92
N VAL A 171 5.38 9.72 4.65
CA VAL A 171 6.02 8.41 4.78
C VAL A 171 5.50 7.66 5.99
N GLN A 172 5.04 6.43 5.77
CA GLN A 172 4.58 5.52 6.81
C GLN A 172 5.26 4.16 6.69
N VAL A 173 5.47 3.51 7.84
CA VAL A 173 5.90 2.11 7.91
C VAL A 173 4.86 1.34 8.70
N TRP A 174 4.31 0.31 8.09
CA TRP A 174 3.36 -0.61 8.68
C TRP A 174 4.00 -1.99 8.81
N ALA A 175 3.59 -2.74 9.84
CA ALA A 175 4.00 -4.11 10.07
C ALA A 175 2.78 -5.01 10.27
N ASP A 176 2.96 -6.27 9.90
CA ASP A 176 2.07 -7.38 10.25
C ASP A 176 2.72 -8.17 11.41
N ASN A 177 2.07 -8.21 12.57
CA ASN A 177 2.58 -8.95 13.73
C ASN A 177 1.97 -10.35 13.86
N ASN A 178 0.82 -10.61 13.23
CA ASN A 178 0.13 -11.90 13.23
C ASN A 178 0.53 -12.80 12.07
N HIS A 179 1.25 -12.27 11.07
CA HIS A 179 1.76 -12.98 9.90
C HIS A 179 0.64 -13.60 9.05
N ASP A 180 -0.45 -12.87 8.88
CA ASP A 180 -1.70 -13.31 8.26
C ASP A 180 -2.34 -12.27 7.33
N VAL A 181 -1.59 -11.27 6.83
CA VAL A 181 -2.04 -10.37 5.74
C VAL A 181 -2.79 -11.16 4.66
N GLY A 182 -4.00 -10.72 4.34
CA GLY A 182 -4.93 -11.37 3.42
C GLY A 182 -5.82 -12.41 4.09
N ASN A 183 -6.29 -13.37 3.30
CA ASN A 183 -7.21 -14.42 3.75
C ASN A 183 -6.53 -15.79 3.93
N GLU A 184 -7.26 -16.91 3.83
CA GLU A 184 -6.72 -18.27 3.96
C GLU A 184 -5.74 -18.61 2.83
N LEU A 185 -6.07 -18.25 1.58
CA LEU A 185 -5.25 -18.53 0.42
C LEU A 185 -4.21 -17.43 0.19
N ILE A 186 -2.94 -17.77 0.41
CA ILE A 186 -1.79 -16.86 0.21
C ILE A 186 -1.81 -16.27 -1.21
N ILE A 187 -1.93 -14.94 -1.31
CA ILE A 187 -1.93 -14.12 -2.56
C ILE A 187 -3.11 -14.41 -3.51
N THR A 188 -3.80 -15.53 -3.32
CA THR A 188 -4.80 -16.02 -4.27
C THR A 188 -6.18 -15.62 -3.82
N SER A 189 -6.90 -14.90 -4.70
CA SER A 189 -8.25 -14.39 -4.42
C SER A 189 -9.20 -15.47 -3.87
N ASP A 190 -9.69 -15.24 -2.65
CA ASP A 190 -10.68 -16.08 -1.97
C ASP A 190 -11.76 -15.25 -1.20
N PRO A 191 -12.38 -14.24 -1.82
CA PRO A 191 -13.42 -13.42 -1.19
C PRO A 191 -14.61 -14.26 -0.69
N PRO A 192 -15.34 -13.79 0.35
CA PRO A 192 -15.22 -12.48 0.97
C PRO A 192 -14.03 -12.37 1.95
N GLN A 193 -13.52 -11.15 2.13
CA GLN A 193 -12.47 -10.89 3.11
C GLN A 193 -12.90 -11.28 4.53
N THR A 194 -12.05 -12.05 5.20
CA THR A 194 -12.19 -12.55 6.57
C THR A 194 -10.95 -12.36 7.43
N GLY A 195 -9.77 -12.20 6.81
CA GLY A 195 -8.54 -11.78 7.48
C GLY A 195 -8.38 -10.26 7.51
N ASP A 196 -7.15 -9.82 7.73
CA ASP A 196 -6.75 -8.42 7.83
C ASP A 196 -5.62 -8.09 6.84
N GLY A 197 -5.03 -6.91 6.99
CA GLY A 197 -3.81 -6.51 6.30
C GLY A 197 -2.85 -5.95 7.35
N PHE A 198 -1.90 -5.10 6.96
CA PHE A 198 -0.98 -4.51 7.92
C PHE A 198 -1.71 -3.66 8.97
N GLU A 199 -1.55 -4.02 10.23
CA GLU A 199 -2.35 -3.56 11.37
C GLU A 199 -1.57 -2.72 12.39
N TYR A 200 -0.23 -2.71 12.30
CA TYR A 200 0.61 -1.97 13.22
C TYR A 200 1.42 -0.86 12.55
N LEU A 201 1.13 0.39 12.91
CA LEU A 201 1.88 1.57 12.48
C LEU A 201 3.17 1.71 13.29
N VAL A 202 4.32 1.51 12.63
CA VAL A 202 5.66 1.58 13.21
C VAL A 202 6.22 3.02 13.17
N PHE A 203 5.94 3.73 12.09
CA PHE A 203 6.46 5.08 11.81
C PHE A 203 5.45 5.89 10.99
N ASP A 204 5.27 7.17 11.33
CA ASP A 204 4.35 8.10 10.67
C ASP A 204 4.94 9.51 10.65
N GLU A 205 5.50 9.94 9.52
CA GLU A 205 5.97 11.33 9.31
C GLU A 205 6.77 11.94 10.50
N ASP A 206 7.89 11.31 10.87
CA ASP A 206 8.75 11.64 12.03
C ASP A 206 8.29 11.10 13.38
N GLU A 207 7.06 10.61 13.49
CA GLU A 207 6.55 9.97 14.70
C GLU A 207 6.92 8.48 14.74
N GLY A 208 7.21 7.98 15.95
CA GLY A 208 7.60 6.59 16.18
C GLY A 208 8.80 6.47 17.12
N GLY A 209 9.32 5.24 17.24
CA GLY A 209 10.50 4.96 18.07
C GLY A 209 11.81 5.48 17.47
N ASP A 210 11.84 5.67 16.14
CA ASP A 210 12.97 6.17 15.37
C ASP A 210 12.45 7.22 14.36
N PRO A 211 12.69 8.53 14.57
CA PRO A 211 12.23 9.59 13.67
C PRO A 211 12.92 9.56 12.29
N ASP A 212 13.94 8.72 12.14
CA ASP A 212 14.69 8.52 10.91
C ASP A 212 14.43 7.13 10.31
N MET A 213 13.28 6.50 10.59
CA MET A 213 13.04 5.11 10.15
C MET A 213 12.98 4.97 8.63
N ALA A 214 12.25 5.88 7.96
CA ALA A 214 12.02 5.83 6.53
C ALA A 214 11.88 7.23 5.93
N TRP A 215 12.22 7.34 4.65
CA TRP A 215 12.30 8.59 3.90
C TRP A 215 11.83 8.38 2.47
N SER A 216 11.35 9.44 1.83
CA SER A 216 11.05 9.43 0.41
C SER A 216 11.55 10.69 -0.30
N ARG A 217 11.71 10.58 -1.62
CA ARG A 217 11.90 11.72 -2.52
C ARG A 217 11.50 11.36 -3.94
N VAL A 218 11.27 12.38 -4.75
CA VAL A 218 11.19 12.26 -6.20
C VAL A 218 12.45 12.83 -6.85
N VAL A 219 13.05 12.05 -7.73
CA VAL A 219 14.20 12.45 -8.56
C VAL A 219 13.87 12.33 -10.04
N GLU A 220 14.63 13.05 -10.88
CA GLU A 220 14.41 13.01 -12.31
C GLU A 220 15.08 11.80 -12.97
N PRO A 221 14.48 11.24 -14.05
CA PRO A 221 13.12 11.49 -14.52
C PRO A 221 12.09 10.57 -13.82
N ASN A 222 11.00 11.14 -13.30
CA ASN A 222 9.82 10.43 -12.76
C ASN A 222 10.13 9.22 -11.85
N THR A 223 11.11 9.36 -10.99
CA THR A 223 11.55 8.26 -10.13
C THR A 223 11.19 8.57 -8.69
N ILE A 224 10.42 7.68 -8.07
CA ILE A 224 10.14 7.71 -6.65
C ILE A 224 11.21 6.89 -5.95
N GLN A 225 11.85 7.45 -4.92
CA GLN A 225 12.78 6.72 -4.08
C GLN A 225 12.23 6.67 -2.66
N ILE A 226 12.24 5.47 -2.08
CA ILE A 226 11.83 5.19 -0.71
C ILE A 226 13.02 4.52 -0.03
N ALA A 227 13.54 5.12 1.04
CA ALA A 227 14.60 4.57 1.85
C ALA A 227 14.06 4.13 3.20
N PHE A 228 14.51 2.98 3.71
CA PHE A 228 14.14 2.49 5.04
C PHE A 228 15.32 1.79 5.70
N LYS A 229 15.42 1.91 7.03
CA LYS A 229 16.55 1.36 7.77
C LYS A 229 16.53 -0.17 7.77
N LYS A 230 17.71 -0.77 7.58
CA LYS A 230 17.92 -2.22 7.72
C LYS A 230 17.57 -2.77 9.10
N SER A 231 17.62 -1.93 10.13
CA SER A 231 17.21 -2.32 11.48
C SER A 231 15.74 -2.70 11.58
N LEU A 232 14.88 -2.25 10.65
CA LEU A 232 13.49 -2.69 10.53
C LEU A 232 13.39 -4.21 10.39
N LEU A 233 14.34 -4.81 9.68
CA LEU A 233 14.34 -6.23 9.35
C LEU A 233 15.11 -7.08 10.38
N ALA A 234 15.51 -6.50 11.51
CA ALA A 234 16.28 -7.17 12.56
C ALA A 234 17.55 -7.91 12.06
N GLY A 235 18.13 -7.45 10.94
CA GLY A 235 19.32 -8.05 10.33
C GLY A 235 19.03 -9.17 9.32
N ASP A 236 17.76 -9.45 9.00
CA ASP A 236 17.44 -10.31 7.86
C ASP A 236 17.86 -9.66 6.55
N THR A 237 18.37 -10.48 5.65
CA THR A 237 18.84 -10.08 4.32
C THR A 237 18.13 -10.83 3.20
N ARG A 238 17.24 -11.77 3.53
CA ARG A 238 16.49 -12.60 2.59
C ARG A 238 15.05 -12.11 2.53
N LEU A 239 14.68 -11.44 1.45
CA LEU A 239 13.38 -10.78 1.33
C LEU A 239 12.75 -11.14 0.00
N LEU A 240 11.44 -11.26 -0.05
CA LEU A 240 10.69 -10.94 -1.26
C LEU A 240 10.30 -9.45 -1.20
N VAL A 241 10.32 -8.80 -2.36
CA VAL A 241 9.90 -7.41 -2.52
C VAL A 241 8.84 -7.28 -3.61
N SER A 242 7.82 -6.46 -3.37
CA SER A 242 6.89 -5.96 -4.39
C SER A 242 6.80 -4.43 -4.26
N ALA A 243 6.56 -3.74 -5.38
CA ALA A 243 6.31 -2.31 -5.39
C ALA A 243 4.86 -2.02 -5.75
N TRP A 244 4.33 -0.95 -5.18
CA TRP A 244 2.93 -0.56 -5.33
C TRP A 244 2.82 0.91 -5.73
N ALA A 245 1.81 1.24 -6.52
CA ALA A 245 1.36 2.60 -6.76
C ALA A 245 -0.17 2.61 -6.76
N GLY A 246 -0.78 3.52 -6.01
CA GLY A 246 -2.23 3.55 -5.94
C GLY A 246 -2.81 4.80 -5.30
N MET A 247 -4.13 4.91 -5.38
CA MET A 247 -4.91 5.96 -4.73
C MET A 247 -5.62 5.43 -3.48
N ASP A 248 -6.93 5.67 -3.37
CA ASP A 248 -7.74 5.41 -2.18
C ASP A 248 -7.90 3.92 -1.83
N LYS A 249 -7.52 3.02 -2.73
CA LYS A 249 -7.54 1.56 -2.51
C LYS A 249 -6.23 1.00 -1.99
N LEU A 250 -5.12 1.74 -2.10
CA LEU A 250 -3.83 1.32 -1.54
C LEU A 250 -3.80 1.68 -0.05
N THR A 251 -4.51 0.88 0.75
CA THR A 251 -4.64 1.07 2.20
C THR A 251 -4.04 -0.12 2.95
N PRO A 252 -3.20 0.10 3.99
CA PRO A 252 -2.52 -0.96 4.74
C PRO A 252 -3.42 -2.11 5.20
N ALA A 253 -4.60 -1.76 5.74
CA ALA A 253 -5.56 -2.73 6.28
C ALA A 253 -6.26 -3.61 5.22
N TRP A 254 -6.06 -3.35 3.92
CA TRP A 254 -6.71 -4.07 2.82
C TRP A 254 -5.73 -4.83 1.92
N PHE A 255 -4.46 -4.99 2.34
CA PHE A 255 -3.50 -5.76 1.54
C PHE A 255 -3.95 -7.21 1.32
N ASP A 256 -3.52 -7.80 0.21
CA ASP A 256 -4.27 -8.80 -0.57
C ASP A 256 -5.63 -8.27 -1.04
N LEU A 257 -5.57 -7.12 -1.75
CA LEU A 257 -6.75 -6.39 -2.24
C LEU A 257 -7.73 -7.24 -3.07
N ASN A 258 -7.26 -8.32 -3.68
CA ASN A 258 -8.08 -9.29 -4.41
C ASN A 258 -9.03 -10.12 -3.53
N ASP A 259 -8.92 -10.05 -2.22
CA ASP A 259 -9.80 -10.77 -1.27
C ASP A 259 -10.99 -9.89 -0.84
N HIS A 260 -10.88 -8.57 -1.07
CA HIS A 260 -11.93 -7.60 -0.79
C HIS A 260 -13.03 -7.56 -1.86
N PHE A 261 -12.77 -8.12 -3.04
CA PHE A 261 -13.66 -8.05 -4.20
C PHE A 261 -13.76 -9.41 -4.88
N THR A 262 -14.92 -9.76 -5.43
CA THR A 262 -14.94 -10.77 -6.50
C THR A 262 -14.36 -10.19 -7.78
N HIS A 263 -13.90 -11.04 -8.71
CA HIS A 263 -13.41 -10.56 -10.01
C HIS A 263 -14.50 -9.79 -10.78
N GLU A 264 -15.77 -10.17 -10.65
CA GLU A 264 -16.89 -9.40 -11.23
C GLU A 264 -17.01 -7.98 -10.65
N GLN A 265 -16.73 -7.80 -9.35
CA GLN A 265 -16.79 -6.50 -8.67
C GLN A 265 -15.56 -5.64 -8.97
N ALA A 266 -14.38 -6.24 -8.96
CA ALA A 266 -13.11 -5.56 -9.24
C ALA A 266 -12.99 -5.13 -10.71
N GLY A 267 -13.54 -5.93 -11.63
CA GLY A 267 -13.35 -5.79 -13.06
C GLY A 267 -11.94 -6.20 -13.53
N ALA A 268 -11.67 -6.00 -14.82
CA ALA A 268 -10.40 -6.38 -15.45
C ALA A 268 -9.93 -5.33 -16.48
N ALA A 269 -8.61 -5.18 -16.61
CA ALA A 269 -7.99 -4.25 -17.55
C ALA A 269 -7.84 -4.78 -19.00
N ASP A 270 -8.19 -6.05 -19.22
CA ASP A 270 -8.06 -6.73 -20.51
C ASP A 270 -9.43 -7.12 -21.09
N PRO A 271 -9.82 -6.64 -22.29
CA PRO A 271 -11.07 -7.01 -22.95
C PRO A 271 -11.13 -8.48 -23.38
N GLY A 272 -10.02 -9.22 -23.31
CA GLY A 272 -9.98 -10.68 -23.39
C GLY A 272 -10.80 -11.38 -22.30
N TYR A 273 -11.16 -10.68 -21.22
CA TYR A 273 -12.07 -11.14 -20.16
C TYR A 273 -13.44 -10.43 -20.24
N PRO A 274 -14.30 -10.74 -21.23
CA PRO A 274 -15.52 -9.96 -21.51
C PRO A 274 -16.56 -9.95 -20.38
N LEU A 275 -16.50 -10.89 -19.43
CA LEU A 275 -17.37 -10.91 -18.26
C LEU A 275 -16.93 -9.92 -17.17
N PHE A 276 -15.63 -9.62 -17.11
CA PHE A 276 -15.03 -8.80 -16.06
C PHE A 276 -14.69 -7.40 -16.56
N TYR A 277 -14.31 -7.26 -17.83
CA TYR A 277 -13.98 -5.97 -18.46
C TYR A 277 -15.17 -5.00 -18.45
N PRO A 278 -14.94 -3.70 -18.18
CA PRO A 278 -13.67 -3.04 -17.85
C PRO A 278 -13.33 -3.11 -16.35
N ILE A 279 -12.24 -2.45 -15.92
CA ILE A 279 -11.95 -2.20 -14.50
C ILE A 279 -13.17 -1.56 -13.82
N LYS A 280 -13.45 -1.91 -12.56
CA LYS A 280 -14.61 -1.43 -11.78
C LYS A 280 -14.18 -0.92 -10.40
N GLU A 281 -14.47 -1.63 -9.31
CA GLU A 281 -14.32 -1.11 -7.94
C GLU A 281 -12.87 -1.07 -7.43
N LEU A 282 -11.97 -1.84 -8.06
CA LEU A 282 -10.54 -1.84 -7.78
C LEU A 282 -9.81 -1.19 -8.96
N ASP A 283 -9.92 0.14 -9.06
CA ASP A 283 -9.27 0.99 -10.06
C ASP A 283 -8.09 1.78 -9.48
N LYS A 284 -7.32 2.45 -10.35
CA LYS A 284 -6.19 3.33 -9.98
C LYS A 284 -5.19 2.66 -9.03
N ILE A 285 -4.78 1.47 -9.43
CA ILE A 285 -3.78 0.70 -8.71
C ILE A 285 -2.86 0.00 -9.70
N ASP A 286 -1.61 -0.11 -9.32
CA ASP A 286 -0.58 -0.82 -10.05
C ASP A 286 0.38 -1.46 -9.06
N ASN A 287 0.83 -2.67 -9.36
CA ASN A 287 1.86 -3.32 -8.55
C ASN A 287 2.66 -4.34 -9.35
N THR A 288 3.89 -4.51 -8.91
CA THR A 288 4.74 -5.55 -9.45
C THR A 288 4.44 -6.89 -8.81
N CYS A 289 4.73 -7.96 -9.53
CA CYS A 289 4.97 -9.26 -8.92
C CYS A 289 6.16 -9.21 -7.94
N TRP A 290 6.34 -10.27 -7.15
CA TRP A 290 7.38 -10.33 -6.13
C TRP A 290 8.74 -10.76 -6.69
N MET A 291 9.82 -10.23 -6.14
CA MET A 291 11.19 -10.63 -6.49
C MET A 291 12.05 -10.89 -5.27
N ALA A 292 12.96 -11.86 -5.37
CA ALA A 292 13.84 -12.25 -4.27
C ALA A 292 15.10 -11.38 -4.19
N ILE A 293 15.45 -10.97 -2.97
CA ILE A 293 16.68 -10.26 -2.62
C ILE A 293 17.47 -11.08 -1.61
N GLY A 294 18.78 -11.19 -1.80
CA GLY A 294 19.69 -11.86 -0.87
C GLY A 294 19.58 -13.39 -0.85
N PHE A 295 18.78 -13.98 -1.75
CA PHE A 295 18.77 -15.42 -2.04
C PHE A 295 18.36 -15.69 -3.49
N ALA A 296 18.68 -16.88 -3.98
CA ALA A 296 18.17 -17.38 -5.25
C ALA A 296 16.83 -18.08 -5.02
N ALA A 297 15.74 -17.50 -5.54
CA ALA A 297 14.42 -18.11 -5.49
C ALA A 297 14.41 -19.48 -6.19
N SER A 298 13.63 -20.41 -5.63
CA SER A 298 13.41 -21.74 -6.20
C SER A 298 12.27 -21.78 -7.23
N GLY A 299 11.44 -20.73 -7.25
CA GLY A 299 10.24 -20.60 -8.08
C GLY A 299 8.99 -21.17 -7.42
N GLY A 300 9.10 -21.68 -6.19
CA GLY A 300 7.97 -22.15 -5.38
C GLY A 300 7.42 -21.10 -4.42
N GLU A 301 8.11 -19.98 -4.27
CA GLU A 301 7.70 -18.88 -3.42
C GLU A 301 6.45 -18.19 -4.02
N PRO A 302 5.38 -17.97 -3.23
CA PRO A 302 4.16 -17.34 -3.73
C PRO A 302 4.41 -15.92 -4.27
N GLY A 303 3.61 -15.50 -5.25
CA GLY A 303 3.65 -14.13 -5.78
C GLY A 303 4.82 -13.79 -6.68
N LEU A 304 5.82 -14.67 -6.80
CA LEU A 304 7.01 -14.42 -7.61
C LEU A 304 6.69 -14.06 -9.05
N CYS A 305 7.45 -13.10 -9.58
CA CYS A 305 7.45 -12.81 -10.99
C CYS A 305 7.72 -14.09 -11.80
N PRO A 306 7.05 -14.25 -12.95
CA PRO A 306 7.36 -15.35 -13.86
C PRO A 306 8.76 -15.14 -14.44
N THR A 307 9.78 -15.64 -13.76
CA THR A 307 11.14 -15.65 -14.30
C THR A 307 11.19 -16.64 -15.46
N TYR A 308 11.72 -16.23 -16.60
CA TYR A 308 12.17 -17.16 -17.62
C TYR A 308 13.33 -17.97 -17.03
N ILE A 309 13.04 -19.13 -16.46
CA ILE A 309 14.06 -20.16 -16.23
C ILE A 309 14.33 -20.73 -17.62
N PRO A 310 15.49 -20.50 -18.26
CA PRO A 310 15.81 -21.18 -19.49
C PRO A 310 15.70 -22.67 -19.19
N LYS A 311 14.82 -23.37 -19.91
CA LYS A 311 14.76 -24.83 -19.84
C LYS A 311 16.20 -25.30 -19.99
N GLU A 312 16.76 -26.01 -19.01
CA GLU A 312 18.09 -26.58 -19.17
C GLU A 312 18.07 -27.28 -20.54
N ILE A 313 18.92 -26.80 -21.45
CA ILE A 313 19.11 -27.49 -22.71
C ILE A 313 19.72 -28.81 -22.28
N GLY A 314 18.88 -29.85 -22.18
CA GLY A 314 19.32 -31.19 -21.85
C GLY A 314 20.55 -31.53 -22.70
N PRO A 315 21.47 -32.34 -22.17
CA PRO A 315 22.81 -32.52 -22.73
C PRO A 315 22.73 -32.63 -24.24
N THR A 316 23.40 -31.69 -24.93
CA THR A 316 23.46 -31.62 -26.38
C THR A 316 23.76 -33.03 -26.89
N VAL A 317 22.76 -33.68 -27.51
CA VAL A 317 22.97 -35.01 -28.07
C VAL A 317 24.08 -34.84 -29.10
N ALA A 318 25.24 -35.44 -28.82
CA ALA A 318 26.38 -35.37 -29.71
C ALA A 318 25.93 -35.78 -31.12
N PRO A 319 26.39 -35.10 -32.19
CA PRO A 319 26.07 -35.50 -33.55
C PRO A 319 26.38 -37.00 -33.71
N PRO A 320 25.51 -37.79 -34.35
CA PRO A 320 25.78 -39.20 -34.57
C PRO A 320 27.14 -39.34 -35.27
N PRO A 321 27.97 -40.31 -34.85
CA PRO A 321 29.26 -40.53 -35.49
C PRO A 321 29.07 -40.71 -37.01
N PRO A 322 30.01 -40.24 -37.84
CA PRO A 322 29.92 -40.37 -39.28
C PRO A 322 29.58 -41.82 -39.66
N GLN A 323 28.48 -42.01 -40.39
CA GLN A 323 28.10 -43.34 -40.85
C GLN A 323 29.26 -43.90 -41.67
N GLN A 324 29.77 -45.08 -41.26
CA GLN A 324 30.77 -45.78 -42.04
C GLN A 324 30.20 -46.09 -43.42
N PRO A 325 30.98 -45.87 -44.50
CA PRO A 325 30.52 -46.18 -45.84
C PRO A 325 30.17 -47.67 -45.93
N PRO A 326 29.09 -48.02 -46.66
CA PRO A 326 28.65 -49.40 -46.77
C PRO A 326 29.75 -50.28 -47.36
N PRO A 327 29.87 -51.54 -46.88
CA PRO A 327 30.88 -52.45 -47.40
C PRO A 327 30.68 -52.68 -48.90
N PRO A 328 31.77 -52.83 -49.68
CA PRO A 328 31.67 -53.02 -51.11
C PRO A 328 30.91 -54.32 -51.44
N VAL A 329 29.96 -54.20 -52.37
CA VAL A 329 29.13 -55.31 -52.83
C VAL A 329 30.01 -56.36 -53.53
N PRO A 330 29.95 -57.65 -53.13
CA PRO A 330 30.65 -58.72 -53.82
C PRO A 330 30.18 -58.83 -55.27
N ARG A 331 31.14 -58.99 -56.19
CA ARG A 331 30.90 -59.21 -57.63
C ARG A 331 30.32 -60.58 -57.91
#